data_AF-A0AAD3CNP9-F1
#
_entry.id   AF-A0AAD3CNP9-F1
#
_cell.length_a   1.000
_cell.length_b   1.000
_cell.length_c   1.000
_cell.angle_alpha   90.00
_cell.angle_beta   90.00
_cell.angle_gamma   90.00
#
_symmetry.space_group_name_H-M   'P 1'
#
loop_
_entity.id
_entity.type
_entity.pdbx_description
1 polymer ?
#
loop_
_entity_poly.entity_id
_entity_poly.type
_entity_poly.pdbx_seq_one_letter_code
_entity_poly.pdbx_strand_id
1 'polypeptide(L)'
;MLILASIALLVLLEVSTRRKIIHTQKNRSRSSSSVVLQRKSTPDLAKDTACIDEEESSVIRAFELNGFYVQKLTLSEDRGERLGENSNKSLDDCLQTGKASIAWSKYPPSVQGHPWQRLNSIPNQDMFDDYAVITQALSEYSNENNIPIEFLPGIHQANTGLTFQGNEISLRAYFLIASVDPLIVLYHPGYLNTSRSDGTKGVTGLDEWEIDLNQYVNRNSNVFTTSIRSNPLDHIHQQVMDAQSIIVSSLRSKAFVHPASMENGFTIIATDFKIDAKLNVWLSNIESNLHFSDNDVTKSENDDQILSSTIILLTSIRKKESQGEPIIPLKQIGRFRPVYTDSFQFRYKFPRIVRTQSTERKRQR
;
A
#
# COMPACT_ATOMS: atom_id res chain seq x y z
N MET A 1 -39.80 -6.71 -29.44
CA MET A 1 -39.35 -8.12 -29.61
C MET A 1 -37.92 -8.23 -30.11
N LEU A 2 -37.51 -7.50 -31.16
CA LEU A 2 -36.12 -7.54 -31.67
C LEU A 2 -35.04 -7.17 -30.64
N ILE A 3 -35.28 -6.18 -29.79
CA ILE A 3 -34.30 -5.75 -28.76
C ILE A 3 -34.06 -6.84 -27.70
N LEU A 4 -35.10 -7.56 -27.29
CA LEU A 4 -34.99 -8.64 -26.30
C LEU A 4 -34.26 -9.86 -26.88
N ALA A 5 -34.41 -10.14 -28.18
CA ALA A 5 -33.66 -11.19 -28.87
C ALA A 5 -32.16 -10.87 -28.96
N SER A 6 -31.79 -9.60 -29.20
CA SER A 6 -30.39 -9.17 -29.22
C SER A 6 -29.72 -9.26 -27.85
N ILE A 7 -30.44 -8.92 -26.77
CA ILE A 7 -29.91 -9.04 -25.40
C ILE A 7 -29.72 -10.52 -25.02
N ALA A 8 -30.66 -11.40 -25.36
CA ALA A 8 -30.53 -12.83 -25.11
C ALA A 8 -29.34 -13.46 -25.87
N LEU A 9 -29.09 -13.02 -27.11
CA LEU A 9 -27.95 -13.49 -27.91
C LEU A 9 -26.60 -13.05 -27.31
N LEU A 10 -26.51 -11.82 -26.79
CA LEU A 10 -25.32 -11.31 -26.11
C LEU A 10 -25.00 -12.09 -24.84
N VAL A 11 -26.00 -12.40 -24.01
CA VAL A 11 -25.83 -13.21 -22.79
C VAL A 11 -25.39 -14.63 -23.13
N LEU A 12 -25.95 -15.24 -24.17
CA LEU A 12 -25.56 -16.59 -24.61
C LEU A 12 -24.13 -16.64 -25.16
N LEU A 13 -23.70 -15.60 -25.89
CA LEU A 13 -22.33 -15.49 -26.37
C LEU A 13 -21.35 -15.36 -25.21
N GLU A 14 -21.65 -14.54 -24.20
CA GLU A 14 -20.78 -14.33 -23.05
C GLU A 14 -20.59 -15.61 -22.21
N VAL A 15 -21.67 -16.37 -21.98
CA VAL A 15 -21.64 -17.67 -21.29
C VAL A 15 -20.82 -18.72 -22.07
N SER A 16 -20.89 -18.71 -23.40
CA SER A 16 -20.12 -19.62 -24.26
C SER A 16 -18.61 -19.33 -24.19
N THR A 17 -18.21 -18.06 -24.21
CA THR A 17 -16.79 -17.67 -24.04
C THR A 17 -16.23 -18.06 -22.69
N ARG A 18 -17.00 -17.90 -21.59
CA ARG A 18 -16.55 -18.30 -20.25
C ARG A 18 -16.36 -19.82 -20.11
N ARG A 19 -17.19 -20.63 -20.77
CA ARG A 19 -17.03 -22.10 -20.77
C ARG A 19 -15.78 -22.57 -21.51
N LYS A 20 -15.37 -21.88 -22.59
CA LYS A 20 -14.12 -22.21 -23.31
C LYS A 20 -12.87 -21.96 -22.46
N ILE A 21 -12.83 -20.85 -21.72
CA ILE A 21 -11.68 -20.48 -20.87
C ILE A 21 -11.46 -21.50 -19.75
N ILE A 22 -12.53 -21.97 -19.12
CA ILE A 22 -12.46 -22.98 -18.03
C ILE A 22 -11.94 -24.33 -18.55
N HIS A 23 -12.29 -24.71 -19.79
CA HIS A 23 -11.78 -25.94 -20.38
C HIS A 23 -10.31 -25.87 -20.78
N THR A 24 -9.80 -24.70 -21.15
CA THR A 24 -8.38 -24.53 -21.52
C THR A 24 -7.46 -24.55 -20.31
N GLN A 25 -7.90 -24.06 -19.14
CA GLN A 25 -7.10 -24.12 -17.91
C GLN A 25 -6.97 -25.53 -17.32
N LYS A 26 -8.00 -26.38 -17.46
CA LYS A 26 -7.99 -27.74 -16.88
C LYS A 26 -7.03 -28.73 -17.58
N ASN A 27 -6.54 -28.40 -18.79
CA ASN A 27 -5.64 -29.26 -19.56
C ASN A 27 -4.15 -28.92 -19.42
N ARG A 28 -3.77 -27.89 -18.64
CA ARG A 28 -2.35 -27.52 -18.45
C ARG A 28 -1.68 -28.13 -17.20
N SER A 29 -2.42 -28.85 -16.36
CA SER A 29 -1.87 -29.51 -15.17
C SER A 29 -1.66 -31.01 -15.40
N ARG A 30 -0.67 -31.38 -16.23
CA ARG A 30 -0.06 -32.75 -16.26
C ARG A 30 1.07 -32.82 -17.29
N SER A 31 2.29 -32.43 -16.89
CA SER A 31 3.53 -33.05 -17.37
C SER A 31 4.68 -32.65 -16.46
N SER A 32 5.03 -33.53 -15.52
CA SER A 32 6.27 -33.44 -14.74
C SER A 32 7.39 -34.06 -15.56
N SER A 33 8.46 -33.30 -15.80
CA SER A 33 9.74 -33.82 -16.30
C SER A 33 10.85 -33.19 -15.47
N SER A 34 11.53 -34.04 -14.70
CA SER A 34 12.67 -33.69 -13.85
C SER A 34 13.90 -33.38 -14.71
N VAL A 35 14.43 -32.16 -14.58
CA VAL A 35 15.76 -31.80 -15.08
C VAL A 35 16.64 -31.49 -13.88
N VAL A 36 17.62 -32.35 -13.65
CA VAL A 36 18.70 -32.16 -12.68
C VAL A 36 19.69 -31.18 -13.30
N LEU A 37 19.83 -29.98 -12.71
CA LEU A 37 20.87 -29.02 -13.05
C LEU A 37 21.89 -28.96 -11.91
N GLN A 38 23.11 -29.38 -12.21
CA GLN A 38 24.27 -29.26 -11.32
C GLN A 38 24.59 -27.78 -11.07
N ARG A 39 24.61 -27.38 -9.80
CA ARG A 39 25.07 -26.06 -9.34
C ARG A 39 26.60 -25.98 -9.41
N LYS A 40 27.12 -25.06 -10.24
CA LYS A 40 28.49 -24.55 -10.09
C LYS A 40 28.47 -23.42 -9.05
N SER A 41 29.36 -23.51 -8.07
CA SER A 41 29.60 -22.49 -7.06
C SER A 41 30.26 -21.25 -7.67
N THR A 42 29.74 -20.07 -7.34
CA THR A 42 30.38 -18.76 -7.56
C THR A 42 30.11 -17.88 -6.32
N PRO A 43 31.01 -16.92 -6.00
CA PRO A 43 31.21 -16.44 -4.63
C PRO A 43 30.37 -15.22 -4.24
N ASP A 44 30.33 -15.00 -2.91
CA ASP A 44 29.56 -14.04 -2.10
C ASP A 44 29.54 -12.58 -2.58
N LEU A 45 28.36 -11.94 -2.52
CA LEU A 45 28.21 -10.47 -2.48
C LEU A 45 26.83 -10.06 -1.90
N ALA A 46 26.83 -9.15 -0.90
CA ALA A 46 25.65 -8.59 -0.20
C ALA A 46 25.40 -7.10 -0.57
N LYS A 47 24.18 -6.53 -0.37
CA LYS A 47 23.87 -5.19 0.27
C LYS A 47 22.39 -4.70 0.22
N ASP A 48 22.02 -3.83 1.18
CA ASP A 48 20.71 -3.20 1.53
C ASP A 48 20.35 -1.87 0.80
N THR A 49 20.74 -1.69 -0.47
CA THR A 49 20.57 -0.38 -1.14
C THR A 49 20.18 -0.56 -2.60
N ALA A 50 19.32 0.30 -3.14
CA ALA A 50 18.95 0.28 -4.55
C ALA A 50 19.18 1.66 -5.18
N CYS A 51 19.91 1.69 -6.31
CA CYS A 51 20.13 2.86 -7.15
C CYS A 51 19.52 2.61 -8.53
N ILE A 52 18.88 3.64 -9.10
CA ILE A 52 18.19 3.55 -10.40
C ILE A 52 18.81 4.54 -11.38
N ASP A 53 19.49 4.02 -12.42
CA ASP A 53 20.09 4.78 -13.53
C ASP A 53 19.12 4.86 -14.73
N GLU A 54 19.33 5.84 -15.60
CA GLU A 54 18.66 6.02 -16.89
C GLU A 54 19.49 5.48 -18.08
N GLU A 55 20.78 5.13 -17.92
CA GLU A 55 21.62 4.63 -19.04
C GLU A 55 22.45 3.35 -18.74
N GLU A 56 22.39 2.42 -19.71
CA GLU A 56 23.21 1.22 -19.98
C GLU A 56 22.90 -0.18 -19.37
N SER A 57 22.95 -1.13 -20.31
CA SER A 57 22.56 -2.54 -20.27
C SER A 57 23.68 -3.45 -19.73
N SER A 58 23.41 -4.24 -18.69
CA SER A 58 23.65 -5.70 -18.68
C SER A 58 23.29 -6.40 -17.36
N VAL A 59 22.49 -7.47 -17.50
CA VAL A 59 22.28 -8.64 -16.63
C VAL A 59 22.18 -8.42 -15.11
N ILE A 60 20.94 -8.25 -14.63
CA ILE A 60 20.33 -8.67 -13.35
C ILE A 60 18.81 -8.57 -13.60
N ARG A 61 17.92 -9.26 -12.86
CA ARG A 61 16.45 -9.24 -13.08
C ARG A 61 15.92 -7.80 -13.11
N ALA A 62 15.89 -7.24 -14.32
CA ALA A 62 15.48 -5.89 -14.61
C ALA A 62 13.96 -5.91 -14.80
N PHE A 63 13.25 -5.07 -14.04
CA PHE A 63 11.98 -4.58 -14.51
C PHE A 63 12.29 -3.49 -15.53
N GLU A 64 12.35 -3.87 -16.81
CA GLU A 64 12.50 -2.92 -17.91
C GLU A 64 11.17 -2.18 -18.08
N LEU A 65 11.02 -1.04 -17.40
CA LEU A 65 9.89 -0.15 -17.55
C LEU A 65 10.38 1.16 -18.16
N ASN A 66 10.16 1.34 -19.48
CA ASN A 66 10.33 2.63 -20.18
C ASN A 66 11.71 3.31 -20.04
N GLY A 67 12.82 2.57 -19.97
CA GLY A 67 14.17 3.15 -19.91
C GLY A 67 14.69 3.51 -18.52
N PHE A 68 14.10 2.94 -17.45
CA PHE A 68 14.57 3.11 -16.07
C PHE A 68 15.12 1.78 -15.52
N TYR A 69 16.33 1.78 -14.96
CA TYR A 69 16.95 0.58 -14.40
C TYR A 69 16.65 0.43 -12.91
N VAL A 70 15.72 -0.46 -12.54
CA VAL A 70 15.43 -0.71 -11.12
C VAL A 70 16.31 -1.84 -10.59
N GLN A 71 17.34 -1.54 -9.79
CA GLN A 71 18.13 -2.57 -9.13
C GLN A 71 17.47 -3.01 -7.81
N LYS A 72 16.65 -4.07 -7.83
CA LYS A 72 16.23 -4.77 -6.60
C LYS A 72 17.39 -5.68 -6.15
N LEU A 73 18.18 -5.23 -5.18
CA LEU A 73 19.18 -6.08 -4.52
C LEU A 73 18.48 -6.97 -3.48
N THR A 74 18.22 -8.22 -3.83
CA THR A 74 17.71 -9.24 -2.91
C THR A 74 18.87 -9.82 -2.08
N LEU A 75 18.84 -9.66 -0.76
CA LEU A 75 19.83 -10.22 0.16
C LEU A 75 19.45 -11.64 0.59
N SER A 76 20.44 -12.55 0.68
CA SER A 76 20.30 -13.84 1.36
C SER A 76 20.53 -13.68 2.87
N GLU A 77 19.60 -14.17 3.69
CA GLU A 77 19.63 -14.08 5.18
C GLU A 77 20.65 -15.01 5.88
N ASP A 78 21.55 -15.66 5.15
CA ASP A 78 22.48 -16.65 5.72
C ASP A 78 23.76 -15.99 6.24
N ARG A 79 23.68 -15.40 7.44
CA ARG A 79 24.66 -15.44 8.56
C ARG A 79 24.54 -14.19 9.42
N GLY A 80 24.27 -14.41 10.71
CA GLY A 80 24.25 -13.39 11.77
C GLY A 80 25.64 -12.82 12.11
N GLU A 81 26.33 -12.23 11.14
CA GLU A 81 27.48 -11.36 11.38
C GLU A 81 27.03 -9.90 11.42
N ARG A 82 27.47 -9.17 12.45
CA ARG A 82 27.20 -7.74 12.63
C ARG A 82 27.68 -6.95 11.39
N LEU A 83 26.75 -6.56 10.52
CA LEU A 83 26.99 -5.62 9.43
C LEU A 83 27.11 -4.19 9.98
N GLY A 84 28.33 -3.81 10.36
CA GLY A 84 28.70 -2.44 10.69
C GLY A 84 29.23 -1.68 9.45
N GLU A 85 28.81 -0.43 9.29
CA GLU A 85 29.45 0.66 8.53
C GLU A 85 29.50 0.61 6.98
N ASN A 86 29.43 -0.55 6.32
CA ASN A 86 29.69 -0.62 4.87
C ASN A 86 28.50 -0.37 3.91
N SER A 87 27.26 -0.30 4.40
CA SER A 87 26.07 -0.07 3.56
C SER A 87 25.90 1.41 3.17
N ASN A 88 26.06 2.32 4.13
CA ASN A 88 25.85 3.76 3.91
C ASN A 88 26.84 4.35 2.88
N LYS A 89 28.08 3.85 2.85
CA LYS A 89 29.09 4.31 1.89
C LYS A 89 28.66 4.14 0.43
N SER A 90 27.94 3.06 0.11
CA SER A 90 27.46 2.80 -1.26
C SER A 90 26.35 3.75 -1.69
N LEU A 91 25.47 4.12 -0.77
CA LEU A 91 24.42 5.09 -1.01
C LEU A 91 25.02 6.50 -1.14
N ASP A 92 25.89 6.87 -0.22
CA ASP A 92 26.54 8.18 -0.24
C ASP A 92 27.35 8.37 -1.53
N ASP A 93 28.04 7.33 -2.02
CA ASP A 93 28.74 7.35 -3.32
C ASP A 93 27.74 7.53 -4.48
N CYS A 94 26.60 6.83 -4.47
CA CYS A 94 25.55 6.93 -5.49
C CYS A 94 24.91 8.33 -5.54
N LEU A 95 24.69 8.93 -4.37
CA LEU A 95 24.20 10.29 -4.23
C LEU A 95 25.25 11.30 -4.70
N GLN A 96 26.48 11.21 -4.23
CA GLN A 96 27.55 12.14 -4.62
C GLN A 96 27.87 12.09 -6.11
N THR A 97 27.89 10.89 -6.71
CA THR A 97 28.20 10.73 -8.13
C THR A 97 27.09 11.18 -9.05
N GLY A 98 25.86 11.30 -8.54
CA GLY A 98 24.73 11.69 -9.38
C GLY A 98 24.47 10.66 -10.48
N LYS A 99 24.54 9.37 -10.16
CA LYS A 99 24.22 8.29 -11.10
C LYS A 99 22.78 7.82 -11.03
N ALA A 100 22.09 8.09 -9.91
CA ALA A 100 20.74 7.62 -9.70
C ALA A 100 19.74 8.76 -9.62
N SER A 101 18.65 8.60 -10.37
CA SER A 101 17.51 9.53 -10.44
C SER A 101 16.55 9.36 -9.26
N ILE A 102 16.48 8.13 -8.73
CA ILE A 102 15.75 7.74 -7.54
C ILE A 102 16.68 6.88 -6.69
N ALA A 103 16.77 7.18 -5.40
CA ALA A 103 17.57 6.43 -4.45
C ALA A 103 16.70 5.95 -3.28
N TRP A 104 16.83 4.66 -2.97
CA TRP A 104 16.11 4.03 -1.87
C TRP A 104 17.08 3.46 -0.85
N SER A 105 16.86 3.83 0.41
CA SER A 105 17.63 3.35 1.55
C SER A 105 16.73 3.07 2.75
N LYS A 106 17.10 2.06 3.53
CA LYS A 106 16.48 1.81 4.83
C LYS A 106 16.79 2.91 5.85
N TYR A 107 17.94 3.57 5.71
CA TYR A 107 18.40 4.61 6.63
C TYR A 107 18.55 5.94 5.91
N PRO A 108 18.34 7.08 6.59
CA PRO A 108 18.63 8.40 6.04
C PRO A 108 20.09 8.45 5.55
N PRO A 109 20.37 9.00 4.36
CA PRO A 109 21.74 9.15 3.89
C PRO A 109 22.51 10.12 4.79
N SER A 110 23.84 9.95 4.86
CA SER A 110 24.69 10.87 5.61
C SER A 110 25.04 12.14 4.83
N VAL A 111 24.81 12.09 3.51
CA VAL A 111 25.08 13.18 2.56
C VAL A 111 23.80 13.65 1.88
N GLN A 112 23.79 14.93 1.49
CA GLN A 112 22.73 15.47 0.67
C GLN A 112 22.90 14.98 -0.77
N GLY A 113 21.80 14.50 -1.38
CA GLY A 113 21.77 14.19 -2.81
C GLY A 113 21.85 15.44 -3.68
N HIS A 114 22.03 15.26 -4.99
CA HIS A 114 21.87 16.36 -5.94
C HIS A 114 20.41 16.79 -6.00
N PRO A 115 20.06 18.07 -6.29
CA PRO A 115 18.69 18.58 -6.30
C PRO A 115 17.68 17.89 -7.23
N TRP A 116 18.15 16.96 -8.06
CA TRP A 116 17.36 16.20 -9.01
C TRP A 116 17.18 14.72 -8.59
N GLN A 117 17.73 14.28 -7.45
CA GLN A 117 17.69 12.90 -6.96
C GLN A 117 16.62 12.65 -5.91
N ARG A 118 15.57 11.91 -6.25
CA ARG A 118 14.53 11.63 -5.25
C ARG A 118 14.97 10.58 -4.24
N LEU A 119 15.04 10.99 -2.98
CA LEU A 119 15.29 10.13 -1.82
C LEU A 119 13.98 9.59 -1.26
N ASN A 120 13.97 8.31 -0.85
CA ASN A 120 12.85 7.66 -0.17
C ASN A 120 12.71 8.10 1.31
N SER A 121 12.99 9.36 1.61
CA SER A 121 12.87 9.96 2.92
C SER A 121 12.23 11.32 2.81
N ILE A 122 11.36 11.65 3.75
CA ILE A 122 10.73 12.97 3.89
C ILE A 122 11.15 13.60 5.23
N PRO A 123 11.02 14.92 5.39
CA PRO A 123 11.20 15.55 6.69
C PRO A 123 10.36 14.87 7.76
N ASN A 124 10.91 14.70 8.97
CA ASN A 124 10.19 14.22 10.15
C ASN A 124 9.38 12.93 9.90
N GLN A 125 9.88 12.03 9.03
CA GLN A 125 9.21 10.78 8.68
C GLN A 125 8.96 9.89 9.92
N ASP A 126 9.84 9.95 10.91
CA ASP A 126 9.74 9.25 12.18
C ASP A 126 8.48 9.62 12.99
N MET A 127 7.87 10.78 12.74
CA MET A 127 6.58 11.15 13.32
C MET A 127 5.45 10.16 12.96
N PHE A 128 5.58 9.44 11.84
CA PHE A 128 4.62 8.40 11.47
C PHE A 128 4.82 7.10 12.25
N ASP A 129 5.98 6.88 12.87
CA ASP A 129 6.25 5.72 13.72
C ASP A 129 5.95 5.99 15.20
N ASP A 130 5.83 7.28 15.59
CA ASP A 130 5.48 7.68 16.95
C ASP A 130 3.96 7.73 17.16
N TYR A 131 3.47 6.68 17.80
CA TYR A 131 2.06 6.52 18.17
C TYR A 131 1.51 7.70 19.01
N ALA A 132 2.30 8.24 19.94
CA ALA A 132 1.85 9.33 20.80
C ALA A 132 1.69 10.62 20.01
N VAL A 133 2.63 10.89 19.10
CA VAL A 133 2.57 12.03 18.16
C VAL A 133 1.33 11.96 17.29
N ILE A 134 1.02 10.80 16.72
CA ILE A 134 -0.18 10.60 15.89
C ILE A 134 -1.45 10.78 16.71
N THR A 135 -1.52 10.19 17.90
CA THR A 135 -2.68 10.32 18.79
C THR A 135 -2.95 11.78 19.13
N GLN A 136 -1.89 12.53 19.46
CA GLN A 136 -1.98 13.95 19.77
C GLN A 136 -2.45 14.74 18.54
N ALA A 137 -1.84 14.53 17.37
CA ALA A 137 -2.20 15.21 16.13
C ALA A 137 -3.66 14.95 15.75
N LEU A 138 -4.13 13.71 15.87
CA LEU A 138 -5.53 13.35 15.64
C LEU A 138 -6.48 14.04 16.64
N SER A 139 -6.12 14.13 17.91
CA SER A 139 -6.91 14.84 18.91
C SER A 139 -7.02 16.34 18.61
N GLU A 140 -5.92 16.99 18.27
CA GLU A 140 -5.88 18.39 17.84
C GLU A 140 -6.78 18.59 16.61
N TYR A 141 -6.64 17.73 15.62
CA TYR A 141 -7.46 17.73 14.40
C TYR A 141 -8.96 17.56 14.67
N SER A 142 -9.33 16.63 15.57
CA SER A 142 -10.70 16.41 16.03
C SER A 142 -11.30 17.69 16.60
N ASN A 143 -10.56 18.36 17.49
CA ASN A 143 -11.00 19.59 18.15
C ASN A 143 -11.16 20.73 17.15
N GLU A 144 -10.18 20.93 16.27
CA GLU A 144 -10.19 22.01 15.27
C GLU A 144 -11.35 21.88 14.28
N ASN A 145 -11.71 20.66 13.91
CA ASN A 145 -12.76 20.38 12.92
C ASN A 145 -14.11 20.02 13.53
N ASN A 146 -14.23 20.03 14.86
CA ASN A 146 -15.43 19.60 15.60
C ASN A 146 -15.92 18.20 15.17
N ILE A 147 -14.98 17.28 14.94
CA ILE A 147 -15.26 15.88 14.58
C ILE A 147 -15.08 15.06 15.85
N PRO A 148 -16.10 14.31 16.34
CA PRO A 148 -15.90 13.50 17.54
C PRO A 148 -14.82 12.44 17.32
N ILE A 149 -13.95 12.24 18.33
CA ILE A 149 -12.76 11.38 18.21
C ILE A 149 -13.06 9.93 17.80
N GLU A 150 -14.27 9.44 18.10
CA GLU A 150 -14.78 8.13 17.69
C GLU A 150 -14.99 7.98 16.17
N PHE A 151 -15.11 9.09 15.44
CA PHE A 151 -15.21 9.12 13.98
C PHE A 151 -13.84 9.27 13.30
N LEU A 152 -12.81 9.69 14.05
CA LEU A 152 -11.46 9.63 13.53
C LEU A 152 -11.03 8.16 13.39
N PRO A 153 -9.96 7.87 12.66
CA PRO A 153 -9.30 6.58 12.70
C PRO A 153 -8.91 6.32 14.16
N GLY A 154 -9.83 5.73 14.90
CA GLY A 154 -9.69 5.57 16.32
C GLY A 154 -8.62 4.51 16.51
N ILE A 155 -7.68 4.80 17.39
CA ILE A 155 -6.72 3.82 17.88
C ILE A 155 -7.30 3.01 19.04
N HIS A 156 -8.63 2.98 19.12
CA HIS A 156 -9.37 2.15 20.04
C HIS A 156 -9.30 0.71 19.56
N GLN A 157 -9.08 -0.22 20.50
CA GLN A 157 -9.23 -1.63 20.20
C GLN A 157 -10.66 -1.87 19.71
N ALA A 158 -10.80 -2.36 18.49
CA ALA A 158 -12.05 -2.96 18.05
C ALA A 158 -12.44 -4.03 19.07
N ASN A 159 -13.65 -3.94 19.64
CA ASN A 159 -14.11 -4.87 20.67
C ASN A 159 -14.07 -6.34 20.19
N THR A 160 -14.18 -6.57 18.87
CA THR A 160 -13.97 -7.86 18.21
C THR A 160 -13.57 -7.61 16.75
N GLY A 161 -12.37 -8.05 16.35
CA GLY A 161 -11.99 -8.10 14.93
C GLY A 161 -12.87 -9.08 14.15
N LEU A 162 -13.10 -8.78 12.88
CA LEU A 162 -13.76 -9.68 11.94
C LEU A 162 -12.90 -10.94 11.81
N THR A 163 -13.52 -12.09 12.02
CA THR A 163 -12.89 -13.37 11.81
C THR A 163 -13.41 -14.02 10.55
N PHE A 164 -12.52 -14.71 9.83
CA PHE A 164 -12.87 -15.52 8.68
C PHE A 164 -12.29 -16.91 8.84
N GLN A 165 -13.15 -17.93 8.75
CA GLN A 165 -12.78 -19.32 9.03
C GLN A 165 -12.10 -19.51 10.41
N GLY A 166 -12.50 -18.70 11.40
CA GLY A 166 -11.92 -18.72 12.75
C GLY A 166 -10.62 -17.93 12.91
N ASN A 167 -10.12 -17.27 11.87
CA ASN A 167 -8.88 -16.50 11.90
C ASN A 167 -9.18 -15.00 11.95
N GLU A 168 -8.47 -14.24 12.78
CA GLU A 168 -8.60 -12.77 12.80
C GLU A 168 -8.01 -12.19 11.51
N ILE A 169 -8.73 -11.26 10.88
CA ILE A 169 -8.26 -10.54 9.70
C ILE A 169 -7.81 -9.13 10.08
N SER A 170 -6.67 -8.72 9.55
CA SER A 170 -6.27 -7.31 9.47
C SER A 170 -5.89 -6.95 8.04
N LEU A 171 -6.11 -5.69 7.67
CA LEU A 171 -5.79 -5.14 6.36
C LEU A 171 -4.49 -4.33 6.47
N ARG A 172 -3.47 -4.70 5.68
CA ARG A 172 -2.29 -3.88 5.48
C ARG A 172 -2.46 -3.09 4.19
N ALA A 173 -2.68 -1.79 4.32
CA ALA A 173 -2.75 -0.85 3.20
C ALA A 173 -1.54 0.08 3.22
N TYR A 174 -1.27 0.72 2.09
CA TYR A 174 -0.12 1.61 1.95
C TYR A 174 -0.59 2.99 1.50
N PHE A 175 0.20 4.02 1.80
CA PHE A 175 0.11 5.27 1.08
C PHE A 175 1.50 5.78 0.71
N LEU A 176 1.62 6.24 -0.53
CA LEU A 176 2.80 6.88 -1.08
C LEU A 176 2.66 8.38 -0.90
N ILE A 177 3.57 8.97 -0.14
CA ILE A 177 3.84 10.41 -0.18
C ILE A 177 4.76 10.59 -1.39
N ALA A 178 4.19 11.00 -2.52
CA ALA A 178 4.90 11.09 -3.79
C ALA A 178 5.62 12.44 -3.97
N SER A 179 5.19 13.44 -3.20
CA SER A 179 5.73 14.79 -3.20
C SER A 179 5.33 15.48 -1.89
N VAL A 180 6.22 16.28 -1.32
CA VAL A 180 5.99 17.11 -0.14
C VAL A 180 5.72 18.59 -0.50
N ASP A 181 6.12 19.02 -1.69
CA ASP A 181 5.83 20.36 -2.23
C ASP A 181 5.62 20.32 -3.76
N PRO A 182 4.37 20.41 -4.26
CA PRO A 182 3.12 20.37 -3.50
C PRO A 182 2.94 19.01 -2.80
N LEU A 183 2.20 18.98 -1.68
CA LEU A 183 1.95 17.71 -0.99
C LEU A 183 1.03 16.83 -1.85
N ILE A 184 1.47 15.62 -2.18
CA ILE A 184 0.70 14.63 -2.96
C ILE A 184 0.79 13.28 -2.26
N VAL A 185 -0.37 12.76 -1.83
CA VAL A 185 -0.46 11.46 -1.17
C VAL A 185 -1.46 10.56 -1.87
N LEU A 186 -1.03 9.32 -2.14
CA LEU A 186 -1.74 8.33 -2.91
C LEU A 186 -1.89 7.02 -2.10
N TYR A 187 -3.11 6.50 -1.98
CA TYR A 187 -3.44 5.21 -1.35
C TYR A 187 -3.18 4.03 -2.28
N HIS A 188 -2.66 2.93 -1.74
CA HIS A 188 -2.62 1.61 -2.37
C HIS A 188 -3.30 0.56 -1.47
N PRO A 189 -4.15 -0.33 -2.03
CA PRO A 189 -4.99 -1.22 -1.23
C PRO A 189 -4.25 -2.30 -0.45
N GLY A 190 -3.09 -2.76 -0.94
CA GLY A 190 -2.26 -3.73 -0.24
C GLY A 190 -2.91 -5.11 -0.14
N TYR A 191 -2.85 -5.75 1.03
CA TYR A 191 -3.26 -7.14 1.22
C TYR A 191 -3.82 -7.40 2.63
N LEU A 192 -4.39 -8.59 2.83
CA LEU A 192 -4.88 -9.01 4.14
C LEU A 192 -3.87 -9.91 4.84
N ASN A 193 -3.69 -9.65 6.14
CA ASN A 193 -3.06 -10.56 7.07
C ASN A 193 -4.15 -11.38 7.76
N THR A 194 -3.97 -12.69 7.80
CA THR A 194 -4.78 -13.61 8.59
C THR A 194 -3.94 -14.16 9.73
N SER A 195 -4.47 -14.10 10.95
CA SER A 195 -3.83 -14.71 12.13
C SER A 195 -4.65 -15.91 12.58
N ARG A 196 -4.02 -17.08 12.54
CA ARG A 196 -4.63 -18.32 13.04
C ARG A 196 -4.43 -18.43 14.56
N SER A 197 -5.26 -19.24 15.21
CA SER A 197 -5.19 -19.46 16.67
C SER A 197 -3.90 -20.15 17.12
N ASP A 198 -3.22 -20.86 16.22
CA ASP A 198 -1.91 -21.46 16.45
C ASP A 198 -0.73 -20.47 16.26
N GLY A 199 -1.03 -19.20 15.99
CA GLY A 199 -0.05 -18.14 15.77
C GLY A 199 0.50 -18.09 14.33
N THR A 200 0.08 -19.00 13.44
CA THR A 200 0.50 -18.93 12.04
C THR A 200 -0.14 -17.72 11.35
N LYS A 201 0.69 -16.96 10.64
CA LYS A 201 0.26 -15.80 9.85
C LYS A 201 0.16 -16.22 8.39
N GLY A 202 -0.92 -15.85 7.72
CA GLY A 202 -1.10 -16.03 6.28
C GLY A 202 -1.38 -14.70 5.60
N VAL A 203 -1.00 -14.59 4.33
CA VAL A 203 -1.32 -13.43 3.48
C VAL A 203 -2.34 -13.84 2.42
N THR A 204 -3.37 -13.03 2.23
CA THR A 204 -4.42 -13.26 1.22
C THR A 204 -4.63 -12.01 0.38
N GLY A 205 -4.74 -12.19 -0.93
CA GLY A 205 -5.06 -11.12 -1.87
C GLY A 205 -6.49 -10.61 -1.67
N LEU A 206 -6.70 -9.32 -1.95
CA LEU A 206 -8.02 -8.69 -1.75
C LEU A 206 -9.09 -9.24 -2.71
N ASP A 207 -8.70 -9.63 -3.92
CA ASP A 207 -9.61 -10.19 -4.92
C ASP A 207 -10.21 -11.53 -4.45
N GLU A 208 -9.43 -12.34 -3.74
CA GLU A 208 -9.90 -13.60 -3.16
C GLU A 208 -10.87 -13.35 -2.00
N TRP A 209 -10.53 -12.42 -1.13
CA TRP A 209 -11.37 -12.06 0.01
C TRP A 209 -12.68 -11.36 -0.37
N GLU A 210 -12.71 -10.64 -1.49
CA GLU A 210 -13.92 -9.97 -1.96
C GLU A 210 -15.10 -10.95 -2.12
N ILE A 211 -14.83 -12.17 -2.59
CA ILE A 211 -15.86 -13.21 -2.74
C ILE A 211 -16.46 -13.56 -1.37
N ASP A 212 -15.61 -13.78 -0.38
CA ASP A 212 -16.00 -14.17 0.97
C ASP A 212 -16.68 -13.04 1.74
N LEU A 213 -16.18 -11.82 1.57
CA LEU A 213 -16.77 -10.61 2.14
C LEU A 213 -18.18 -10.37 1.59
N ASN A 214 -18.38 -10.56 0.28
CA ASN A 214 -19.70 -10.48 -0.34
C ASN A 214 -20.67 -11.54 0.23
N GLN A 215 -20.20 -12.77 0.46
CA GLN A 215 -21.03 -13.80 1.09
C GLN A 215 -21.39 -13.42 2.54
N TYR A 216 -20.42 -12.93 3.32
CA TYR A 216 -20.63 -12.51 4.70
C TYR A 216 -21.69 -11.41 4.79
N VAL A 217 -21.57 -10.38 3.97
CA VAL A 217 -22.47 -9.22 3.97
C VAL A 217 -23.88 -9.59 3.52
N ASN A 218 -24.00 -10.52 2.56
CA ASN A 218 -25.32 -11.02 2.13
C ASN A 218 -26.01 -11.88 3.20
N ARG A 219 -25.27 -12.72 3.92
CA ARG A 219 -25.81 -13.52 5.04
C ARG A 219 -26.27 -12.64 6.21
N ASN A 220 -25.67 -11.46 6.37
CA ASN A 220 -25.98 -10.51 7.43
C ASN A 220 -26.68 -9.25 6.89
N SER A 221 -27.55 -9.41 5.89
CA SER A 221 -28.16 -8.29 5.15
C SER A 221 -29.02 -7.34 6.00
N ASN A 222 -29.46 -7.76 7.18
CA ASN A 222 -30.15 -6.92 8.17
C ASN A 222 -29.23 -5.95 8.91
N VAL A 223 -27.91 -6.17 8.89
CA VAL A 223 -26.90 -5.31 9.51
C VAL A 223 -26.41 -4.25 8.53
N PHE A 224 -26.34 -4.59 7.24
CA PHE A 224 -25.69 -3.77 6.22
C PHE A 224 -26.67 -3.04 5.31
N THR A 225 -26.40 -1.76 5.06
CA THR A 225 -27.17 -0.96 4.09
C THR A 225 -26.97 -1.48 2.67
N THR A 226 -27.89 -1.17 1.76
CA THR A 226 -27.78 -1.59 0.35
C THR A 226 -26.49 -1.10 -0.32
N SER A 227 -25.98 0.10 0.04
CA SER A 227 -24.71 0.61 -0.51
C SER A 227 -23.51 -0.22 -0.08
N ILE A 228 -23.46 -0.63 1.20
CA ILE A 228 -22.39 -1.52 1.69
C ILE A 228 -22.51 -2.89 1.03
N ARG A 229 -23.72 -3.43 0.89
CA ARG A 229 -23.94 -4.74 0.25
C ARG A 229 -23.56 -4.78 -1.23
N SER A 230 -23.71 -3.67 -1.95
CA SER A 230 -23.34 -3.62 -3.37
C SER A 230 -21.84 -3.62 -3.62
N ASN A 231 -21.04 -3.08 -2.69
CA ASN A 231 -19.58 -3.07 -2.81
C ASN A 231 -18.91 -2.96 -1.43
N PRO A 232 -18.83 -4.07 -0.67
CA PRO A 232 -18.33 -4.03 0.70
C PRO A 232 -16.82 -3.81 0.77
N LEU A 233 -16.05 -4.27 -0.21
CA LEU A 233 -14.61 -4.03 -0.26
C LEU A 233 -14.31 -2.54 -0.51
N ASP A 234 -15.03 -1.90 -1.43
CA ASP A 234 -14.88 -0.46 -1.66
C ASP A 234 -15.33 0.37 -0.45
N HIS A 235 -16.36 -0.06 0.28
CA HIS A 235 -16.73 0.55 1.57
C HIS A 235 -15.56 0.57 2.57
N ILE A 236 -14.84 -0.55 2.69
CA ILE A 236 -13.67 -0.67 3.57
C ILE A 236 -12.52 0.20 3.05
N HIS A 237 -12.23 0.12 1.76
CA HIS A 237 -11.18 0.93 1.15
C HIS A 237 -11.40 2.43 1.32
N GLN A 238 -12.63 2.91 1.12
CA GLN A 238 -12.92 4.33 1.27
C GLN A 238 -12.75 4.79 2.74
N GLN A 239 -13.07 3.96 3.73
CA GLN A 239 -12.77 4.26 5.12
C GLN A 239 -11.26 4.33 5.40
N VAL A 240 -10.47 3.42 4.81
CA VAL A 240 -9.00 3.46 4.89
C VAL A 240 -8.43 4.73 4.26
N MET A 241 -8.91 5.09 3.06
CA MET A 241 -8.48 6.29 2.35
C MET A 241 -8.78 7.56 3.16
N ASP A 242 -9.98 7.66 3.75
CA ASP A 242 -10.35 8.75 4.64
C ASP A 242 -9.46 8.79 5.88
N ALA A 243 -9.17 7.63 6.47
CA ALA A 243 -8.28 7.53 7.61
C ALA A 243 -6.87 8.03 7.32
N GLN A 244 -6.26 7.58 6.23
CA GLN A 244 -4.94 8.05 5.81
C GLN A 244 -4.95 9.54 5.48
N SER A 245 -6.02 10.05 4.83
CA SER A 245 -6.14 11.48 4.54
C SER A 245 -6.19 12.33 5.81
N ILE A 246 -6.85 11.84 6.87
CA ILE A 246 -6.95 12.51 8.16
C ILE A 246 -5.59 12.50 8.85
N ILE A 247 -4.88 11.37 8.86
CA ILE A 247 -3.53 11.25 9.42
C ILE A 247 -2.60 12.28 8.76
N VAL A 248 -2.54 12.28 7.42
CA VAL A 248 -1.72 13.23 6.65
C VAL A 248 -2.11 14.67 6.97
N SER A 249 -3.41 14.98 6.97
CA SER A 249 -3.89 16.33 7.26
C SER A 249 -3.55 16.79 8.68
N SER A 250 -3.64 15.90 9.66
CA SER A 250 -3.33 16.19 11.08
C SER A 250 -1.84 16.44 11.32
N LEU A 251 -0.98 15.84 10.49
CA LEU A 251 0.47 16.00 10.56
C LEU A 251 1.00 17.06 9.60
N ARG A 252 0.15 17.70 8.78
CA ARG A 252 0.57 18.61 7.70
C ARG A 252 1.58 19.67 8.16
N SER A 253 1.27 20.36 9.25
CA SER A 253 2.07 21.46 9.78
C SER A 253 3.31 21.02 10.57
N LYS A 254 3.50 19.71 10.80
CA LYS A 254 4.59 19.16 11.61
C LYS A 254 5.52 18.27 10.79
N ALA A 255 4.96 17.28 10.08
CA ALA A 255 5.71 16.31 9.31
C ALA A 255 6.21 16.86 7.97
N PHE A 256 5.51 17.82 7.37
CA PHE A 256 5.79 18.29 6.01
C PHE A 256 6.37 19.70 5.95
N VAL A 257 6.96 20.16 7.05
CA VAL A 257 7.66 21.46 7.06
C VAL A 257 8.95 21.30 6.26
N HIS A 258 8.86 21.63 4.98
CA HIS A 258 9.95 21.47 4.03
C HIS A 258 10.80 22.75 3.98
N PRO A 259 12.10 22.69 4.34
CA PRO A 259 13.00 23.79 4.06
C PRO A 259 13.08 24.00 2.54
N ALA A 260 13.03 25.25 2.06
CA ALA A 260 13.13 25.56 0.63
C ALA A 260 14.42 25.03 -0.04
N SER A 261 15.43 24.66 0.76
CA SER A 261 16.70 24.10 0.31
C SER A 261 16.73 22.57 0.23
N MET A 262 15.68 21.90 0.68
CA MET A 262 15.63 20.44 0.73
C MET A 262 14.87 19.91 -0.48
N GLU A 263 15.28 18.75 -0.97
CA GLU A 263 14.66 18.15 -2.14
C GLU A 263 13.32 17.49 -1.80
N ASN A 264 12.43 17.49 -2.79
CA ASN A 264 11.14 16.84 -2.79
C ASN A 264 11.26 15.30 -2.67
N GLY A 265 11.42 14.83 -1.43
CA GLY A 265 11.49 13.42 -1.09
C GLY A 265 10.17 12.67 -1.31
N PHE A 266 10.23 11.35 -1.23
CA PHE A 266 9.07 10.49 -1.24
C PHE A 266 9.16 9.45 -0.13
N THR A 267 8.06 8.83 0.26
CA THR A 267 8.11 7.66 1.14
C THR A 267 6.84 6.83 1.00
N ILE A 268 6.95 5.52 1.25
CA ILE A 268 5.81 4.62 1.30
C ILE A 268 5.58 4.26 2.77
N ILE A 269 4.39 4.55 3.27
CA ILE A 269 3.99 4.23 4.63
C ILE A 269 2.99 3.09 4.59
N ALA A 270 3.21 2.06 5.41
CA ALA A 270 2.23 1.00 5.64
C ALA A 270 1.35 1.36 6.83
N THR A 271 0.10 0.95 6.75
CA THR A 271 -0.90 1.13 7.79
C THR A 271 -1.65 -0.19 7.94
N ASP A 272 -1.68 -0.68 9.17
CA ASP A 272 -2.47 -1.86 9.51
C ASP A 272 -3.80 -1.41 10.09
N PHE A 273 -4.86 -2.07 9.64
CA PHE A 273 -6.21 -1.83 10.11
C PHE A 273 -6.87 -3.11 10.58
N LYS A 274 -7.58 -3.03 11.70
CA LYS A 274 -8.57 -4.02 12.10
C LYS A 274 -9.91 -3.68 11.46
N ILE A 275 -10.58 -4.70 10.94
CA ILE A 275 -11.94 -4.57 10.41
C ILE A 275 -12.87 -5.24 11.42
N ASP A 276 -13.95 -4.58 11.85
CA ASP A 276 -14.91 -5.19 12.78
C ASP A 276 -16.06 -5.94 12.06
N ALA A 277 -16.93 -6.60 12.81
CA ALA A 277 -18.09 -7.33 12.28
C ALA A 277 -19.13 -6.44 11.56
N LYS A 278 -19.00 -5.11 11.65
CA LYS A 278 -19.83 -4.12 10.93
C LYS A 278 -19.06 -3.47 9.78
N LEU A 279 -17.90 -4.00 9.45
CA LEU A 279 -16.98 -3.48 8.43
C LEU A 279 -16.49 -2.06 8.72
N ASN A 280 -16.51 -1.61 9.98
CA ASN A 280 -15.78 -0.39 10.34
C ASN A 280 -14.28 -0.70 10.39
N VAL A 281 -13.49 0.27 9.98
CA VAL A 281 -12.03 0.18 9.91
C VAL A 281 -11.38 0.94 11.06
N TRP A 282 -10.47 0.29 11.76
CA TRP A 282 -9.78 0.80 12.95
C TRP A 282 -8.28 0.76 12.73
N LEU A 283 -7.59 1.88 12.88
CA LEU A 283 -6.13 1.94 12.74
C LEU A 283 -5.50 1.16 13.89
N SER A 284 -4.67 0.17 13.57
CA SER A 284 -3.93 -0.61 14.57
C SER A 284 -2.45 -0.29 14.61
N ASN A 285 -1.84 -0.01 13.47
CA ASN A 285 -0.41 0.27 13.38
C ASN A 285 -0.10 1.13 12.15
N ILE A 286 1.04 1.80 12.17
CA ILE A 286 1.59 2.58 11.08
C ILE A 286 3.11 2.42 11.08
N GLU A 287 3.69 2.23 9.90
CA GLU A 287 5.10 1.92 9.73
C GLU A 287 5.62 2.73 8.54
N SER A 288 6.56 3.65 8.80
CA SER A 288 7.24 4.44 7.78
C SER A 288 8.46 3.71 7.20
N ASN A 289 9.05 2.81 7.98
CA ASN A 289 10.25 2.06 7.61
C ASN A 289 9.86 0.66 7.11
N LEU A 290 9.53 0.56 5.83
CA LEU A 290 9.04 -0.67 5.25
C LEU A 290 10.11 -1.73 5.03
N HIS A 291 9.74 -2.94 5.43
CA HIS A 291 10.46 -4.17 5.12
C HIS A 291 9.68 -4.98 4.08
N PHE A 292 10.07 -4.80 2.81
CA PHE A 292 9.69 -5.71 1.73
C PHE A 292 10.47 -7.01 1.95
N SER A 293 9.75 -8.10 2.23
CA SER A 293 10.37 -9.39 2.57
C SER A 293 9.99 -10.42 1.53
N ASP A 294 10.97 -11.17 1.03
CA ASP A 294 10.74 -12.13 -0.07
C ASP A 294 10.22 -13.51 0.40
N ASN A 295 9.94 -13.68 1.69
CA ASN A 295 9.59 -14.99 2.27
C ASN A 295 8.13 -15.44 2.00
N ASP A 296 7.26 -14.55 1.51
CA ASP A 296 5.86 -14.85 1.18
C ASP A 296 5.57 -14.40 -0.27
N VAL A 297 5.10 -15.32 -1.12
CA VAL A 297 4.87 -15.07 -2.56
C VAL A 297 3.83 -13.98 -2.79
N THR A 298 2.71 -14.02 -2.06
CA THR A 298 1.63 -13.03 -2.20
C THR A 298 2.11 -11.66 -1.76
N LYS A 299 2.89 -11.62 -0.67
CA LYS A 299 3.54 -10.39 -0.23
C LYS A 299 4.51 -9.88 -1.30
N SER A 300 5.35 -10.75 -1.86
CA SER A 300 6.33 -10.39 -2.89
C SER A 300 5.68 -9.83 -4.16
N GLU A 301 4.58 -10.43 -4.64
CA GLU A 301 3.85 -9.94 -5.81
C GLU A 301 3.22 -8.56 -5.55
N ASN A 302 2.66 -8.34 -4.35
CA ASN A 302 2.10 -7.04 -4.00
C ASN A 302 3.21 -5.98 -3.81
N ASP A 303 4.32 -6.35 -3.20
CA ASP A 303 5.48 -5.48 -3.01
C ASP A 303 6.05 -5.03 -4.37
N ASP A 304 6.20 -5.96 -5.33
CA ASP A 304 6.66 -5.67 -6.69
C ASP A 304 5.68 -4.72 -7.43
N GLN A 305 4.36 -4.89 -7.25
CA GLN A 305 3.36 -3.99 -7.82
C GLN A 305 3.42 -2.58 -7.23
N ILE A 306 3.61 -2.46 -5.91
CA ILE A 306 3.74 -1.18 -5.21
C ILE A 306 5.00 -0.44 -5.70
N LEU A 307 6.15 -1.14 -5.72
CA LEU A 307 7.43 -0.56 -6.11
C LEU A 307 7.42 -0.12 -7.57
N SER A 308 6.97 -0.99 -8.49
CA SER A 308 6.90 -0.65 -9.92
C SER A 308 5.96 0.54 -10.19
N SER A 309 4.78 0.57 -9.55
CA SER A 309 3.85 1.69 -9.68
C SER A 309 4.42 2.98 -9.08
N THR A 310 5.16 2.89 -7.97
CA THR A 310 5.82 4.04 -7.34
C THR A 310 6.87 4.64 -8.26
N ILE A 311 7.71 3.80 -8.89
CA ILE A 311 8.75 4.27 -9.81
C ILE A 311 8.13 4.99 -11.01
N ILE A 312 7.10 4.41 -11.64
CA ILE A 312 6.38 5.04 -12.76
C ILE A 312 5.81 6.41 -12.35
N LEU A 313 5.22 6.48 -11.15
CA LEU A 313 4.67 7.70 -10.59
C LEU A 313 5.73 8.78 -10.38
N LEU A 314 6.83 8.45 -9.69
CA LEU A 314 7.91 9.39 -9.40
C LEU A 314 8.58 9.91 -10.68
N THR A 315 8.82 9.02 -11.64
CA THR A 315 9.31 9.40 -12.97
C THR A 315 8.35 10.36 -13.68
N SER A 316 7.04 10.09 -13.64
CA SER A 316 6.05 10.98 -14.25
C SER A 316 5.97 12.34 -13.56
N ILE A 317 6.11 12.39 -12.23
CA ILE A 317 6.13 13.64 -11.46
C ILE A 317 7.36 14.45 -11.85
N ARG A 318 8.54 13.83 -11.81
CA ARG A 318 9.81 14.46 -12.19
C ARG A 318 9.79 15.02 -13.59
N LYS A 319 9.28 14.24 -14.56
CA LYS A 319 9.16 14.69 -15.95
C LYS A 319 8.32 15.96 -16.08
N LYS A 320 7.24 16.07 -15.32
CA LYS A 320 6.39 17.26 -15.32
C LYS A 320 7.08 18.45 -14.65
N GLU A 321 7.73 18.23 -13.51
CA GLU A 321 8.48 19.27 -12.80
C GLU A 321 9.60 19.84 -13.68
N SER A 322 10.38 18.99 -14.37
CA SER A 322 11.45 19.43 -15.27
C SER A 322 10.94 20.21 -16.49
N GLN A 323 9.66 20.02 -16.85
CA GLN A 323 8.98 20.74 -17.92
C GLN A 323 8.22 21.97 -17.42
N GLY A 324 8.19 22.23 -16.11
CA GLY A 324 7.39 23.29 -15.51
C GLY A 324 5.88 23.06 -15.63
N GLU A 325 5.45 21.82 -15.86
CA GLU A 325 4.04 21.44 -15.98
C GLU A 325 3.40 21.20 -14.61
N PRO A 326 2.09 21.47 -14.44
CA PRO A 326 1.36 21.07 -13.25
C PRO A 326 1.44 19.55 -13.01
N ILE A 327 1.90 19.14 -11.82
CA ILE A 327 2.06 17.73 -11.44
C ILE A 327 0.73 16.97 -11.55
N ILE A 328 -0.37 17.59 -11.10
CA ILE A 328 -1.74 17.05 -11.21
C ILE A 328 -2.41 17.55 -12.50
N PRO A 329 -3.18 16.73 -13.23
CA PRO A 329 -3.52 15.32 -12.94
C PRO A 329 -2.43 14.33 -13.35
N LEU A 330 -2.24 13.29 -12.55
CA LEU A 330 -1.37 12.15 -12.87
C LEU A 330 -2.12 11.15 -13.76
N LYS A 331 -1.53 10.77 -14.90
CA LYS A 331 -2.19 9.89 -15.90
C LYS A 331 -1.97 8.40 -15.63
N GLN A 332 -0.83 8.02 -15.06
CA GLN A 332 -0.43 6.63 -14.85
C GLN A 332 -0.17 6.39 -13.36
N ILE A 333 -1.25 6.31 -12.58
CA ILE A 333 -1.16 6.07 -11.13
C ILE A 333 -1.20 4.58 -10.74
N GLY A 334 -1.30 3.68 -11.72
CA GLY A 334 -1.40 2.24 -11.45
C GLY A 334 -2.60 1.90 -10.57
N ARG A 335 -2.36 1.14 -9.50
CA ARG A 335 -3.38 0.83 -8.46
C ARG A 335 -3.51 1.91 -7.38
N PHE A 336 -2.71 2.96 -7.45
CA PHE A 336 -2.81 4.05 -6.50
C PHE A 336 -4.06 4.89 -6.73
N ARG A 337 -4.59 5.50 -5.67
CA ARG A 337 -5.71 6.45 -5.72
C ARG A 337 -5.37 7.69 -4.90
N PRO A 338 -5.67 8.91 -5.36
CA PRO A 338 -5.38 10.11 -4.59
C PRO A 338 -6.19 10.13 -3.27
N VAL A 339 -5.51 10.42 -2.16
CA VAL A 339 -6.14 10.63 -0.86
C VAL A 339 -5.93 12.03 -0.31
N TYR A 340 -4.83 12.69 -0.70
CA TYR A 340 -4.54 14.04 -0.25
C TYR A 340 -3.72 14.79 -1.31
N THR A 341 -4.08 16.05 -1.57
CA THR A 341 -3.25 17.07 -2.20
C THR A 341 -3.49 18.42 -1.51
N ASP A 342 -2.70 19.44 -1.82
CA ASP A 342 -2.95 20.80 -1.29
C ASP A 342 -4.35 21.35 -1.61
N SER A 343 -5.00 20.85 -2.66
CA SER A 343 -6.33 21.26 -3.12
C SER A 343 -7.41 20.19 -2.93
N PHE A 344 -7.07 19.01 -2.41
CA PHE A 344 -7.98 17.88 -2.30
C PHE A 344 -7.73 17.07 -1.03
N GLN A 345 -8.78 16.75 -0.30
CA GLN A 345 -8.73 15.76 0.77
C GLN A 345 -9.84 14.75 0.53
N PHE A 346 -9.49 13.47 0.48
CA PHE A 346 -10.48 12.42 0.38
C PHE A 346 -11.34 12.40 1.65
N ARG A 347 -12.67 12.35 1.49
CA ARG A 347 -13.61 12.29 2.62
C ARG A 347 -14.61 11.19 2.44
N TYR A 348 -14.67 10.29 3.42
CA TYR A 348 -15.67 9.25 3.41
C TYR A 348 -17.05 9.81 3.77
N LYS A 349 -18.01 9.64 2.86
CA LYS A 349 -19.33 10.30 2.98
C LYS A 349 -20.37 9.48 3.75
N PHE A 350 -20.11 8.21 4.03
CA PHE A 350 -21.10 7.36 4.68
C PHE A 350 -20.81 7.28 6.19
N PRO A 351 -21.85 7.32 7.03
CA PRO A 351 -21.67 7.19 8.46
C PRO A 351 -21.11 5.81 8.80
N ARG A 352 -20.11 5.77 9.68
CA ARG A 352 -19.69 4.53 10.34
C ARG A 352 -20.87 3.94 11.11
N ILE A 353 -20.96 2.62 11.19
CA ILE A 353 -22.03 1.96 11.93
C ILE A 353 -21.70 1.99 13.42
N VAL A 354 -21.86 3.15 14.05
CA VAL A 354 -21.60 3.36 15.47
C VAL A 354 -22.57 2.53 16.30
N ARG A 355 -22.07 1.85 17.35
CA ARG A 355 -22.95 1.27 18.38
C ARG A 355 -23.51 2.42 19.21
N THR A 356 -24.81 2.69 19.11
CA THR A 356 -25.49 3.47 20.13
C THR A 356 -25.38 2.71 21.46
N GLN A 357 -24.62 3.23 22.41
CA GLN A 357 -24.44 2.61 23.75
C GLN A 357 -25.78 2.38 24.49
N SER A 358 -26.86 3.04 24.06
CA SER A 358 -28.20 2.92 24.65
C SER A 358 -28.84 1.54 24.49
N THR A 359 -28.46 0.75 23.48
CA THR A 359 -29.07 -0.57 23.23
C THR A 359 -28.48 -1.68 24.10
N GLU A 360 -27.24 -1.55 24.56
CA GLU A 360 -26.59 -2.58 25.40
C GLU A 360 -27.07 -2.54 26.86
N ARG A 361 -27.37 -1.34 27.40
CA ARG A 361 -27.94 -1.21 28.75
C ARG A 361 -29.33 -1.85 28.91
N LYS A 362 -30.06 -2.07 27.81
CA LYS A 362 -31.35 -2.77 27.82
C LYS A 362 -31.25 -4.29 27.69
N ARG A 363 -30.08 -4.85 27.34
CA ARG A 363 -29.86 -6.31 27.30
C ARG A 363 -29.20 -6.85 28.57
N GLN A 364 -28.62 -5.98 29.39
CA GLN A 364 -28.05 -6.32 30.70
C GLN A 364 -29.02 -6.09 31.87
N ARG A 365 -30.26 -5.68 31.58
CA ARG A 365 -31.39 -5.64 32.50
C ARG A 365 -32.43 -6.61 31.99
#